data_AF-A0A8J7JR18-F1
#
_entry.id   AF-A0A8J7JR18-F1
#
_cell.length_a   1.000
_cell.length_b   1.000
_cell.length_c   1.000
_cell.angle_alpha   90.00
_cell.angle_beta   90.00
_cell.angle_gamma   90.00
#
_symmetry.space_group_name_H-M   'P 1'
#
loop_
_entity.id
_entity.type
_entity.pdbx_description
1 polymer ?
#
loop_
_entity_poly.entity_id
_entity_poly.type
_entity_poly.pdbx_seq_one_letter_code
_entity_poly.pdbx_strand_id
1 'polypeptide(L)'
;MPWQSLGTISPSEDWQSYPIDPVGSETFRIVQSLSIEPFNICLLTQYFAPPGGRATFRRVYPSNEPTIITLPIPEDLRASGIVVRTLQIKRRLPYFPAPWQIEIQVFY
;
A
#
# COMPACT_ATOMS: atom_id res chain seq x y z
N MET A 1 -13.59 5.48 14.38
CA MET A 1 -12.21 5.11 14.74
C MET A 1 -11.22 6.01 14.01
N PRO A 2 -10.03 6.30 14.56
CA PRO A 2 -9.06 7.20 13.94
C PRO A 2 -8.19 6.47 12.89
N TRP A 3 -7.78 7.20 11.85
CA TRP A 3 -6.72 6.77 10.94
C TRP A 3 -5.38 6.85 11.65
N GLN A 4 -4.59 5.78 11.62
CA GLN A 4 -3.23 5.74 12.19
C GLN A 4 -2.19 5.71 11.07
N SER A 5 -1.17 6.57 11.18
CA SER A 5 -0.04 6.59 10.26
C SER A 5 0.86 5.38 10.45
N LEU A 6 1.16 4.68 9.35
CA LEU A 6 2.17 3.62 9.26
C LEU A 6 3.55 4.18 8.85
N GLY A 7 3.59 5.45 8.43
CA GLY A 7 4.80 6.15 8.01
C GLY A 7 4.73 6.69 6.59
N THR A 8 5.81 7.35 6.20
CA THR A 8 5.97 8.01 4.90
C THR A 8 7.14 7.41 4.14
N ILE A 9 7.00 7.22 2.84
CA ILE A 9 8.09 6.75 1.98
C ILE A 9 8.12 7.46 0.64
N SER A 10 9.32 7.58 0.09
CA SER A 10 9.55 7.87 -1.32
C SER A 10 9.67 6.54 -2.06
N PRO A 11 8.70 6.17 -2.91
CA PRO A 11 8.73 4.89 -3.61
C PRO A 11 9.99 4.72 -4.46
N SER A 12 10.69 3.60 -4.27
CA SER A 12 11.91 3.26 -5.03
C SER A 12 11.66 2.25 -6.15
N GLU A 13 12.72 1.91 -6.90
CA GLU A 13 12.67 0.83 -7.90
C GLU A 13 12.54 -0.56 -7.28
N ASP A 14 12.93 -0.71 -6.03
CA ASP A 14 12.83 -1.96 -5.27
C ASP A 14 11.57 -1.98 -4.41
N TRP A 15 11.19 -3.18 -3.98
CA TRP A 15 10.08 -3.34 -3.04
C TRP A 15 10.50 -2.84 -1.66
N GLN A 16 9.76 -1.88 -1.15
CA GLN A 16 9.90 -1.36 0.20
C GLN A 16 8.76 -1.90 1.06
N SER A 17 9.09 -2.46 2.22
CA SER A 17 8.14 -3.15 3.09
C SER A 17 7.76 -2.30 4.29
N TYR A 18 6.48 -2.28 4.62
CA TYR A 18 5.94 -1.75 5.85
C TYR A 18 5.45 -2.90 6.73
N PRO A 19 6.07 -3.11 7.90
CA PRO A 19 5.52 -4.04 8.87
C PRO A 19 4.17 -3.49 9.33
N ILE A 20 3.13 -4.29 9.17
CA ILE A 20 1.80 -4.00 9.71
C ILE A 20 1.44 -5.11 10.65
N ASP A 21 0.91 -4.74 11.82
CA ASP A 21 0.24 -5.71 12.65
C ASP A 21 -0.94 -6.28 11.85
N PRO A 22 -1.21 -7.59 11.94
CA PRO A 22 -2.30 -8.20 11.20
C PRO A 22 -3.64 -7.64 11.67
N VAL A 23 -4.31 -6.83 10.85
CA VAL A 23 -5.64 -6.31 11.15
C VAL A 23 -6.60 -6.91 10.12
N GLY A 24 -7.47 -7.83 10.52
CA GLY A 24 -8.27 -8.69 9.63
C GLY A 24 -9.24 -7.99 8.64
N SER A 25 -9.24 -6.66 8.53
CA SER A 25 -10.07 -5.86 7.63
C SER A 25 -9.41 -4.52 7.28
N GLU A 26 -8.27 -4.52 6.60
CA GLU A 26 -7.55 -3.27 6.37
C GLU A 26 -8.17 -2.41 5.24
N THR A 27 -8.77 -1.30 5.65
CA THR A 27 -8.94 -0.14 4.76
C THR A 27 -7.71 0.72 4.92
N PHE A 28 -7.01 1.01 3.82
CA PHE A 28 -5.87 1.90 3.83
C PHE A 28 -6.24 3.25 3.23
N ARG A 29 -5.67 4.32 3.77
CA ARG A 29 -5.70 5.66 3.17
C ARG A 29 -4.28 5.99 2.74
N ILE A 30 -4.15 6.32 1.47
CA ILE A 30 -2.92 6.79 0.87
C ILE A 30 -3.03 8.30 0.78
N VAL A 31 -2.20 9.00 1.54
CA VAL A 31 -2.03 10.44 1.44
C VAL A 31 -0.76 10.68 0.65
N GLN A 32 -0.88 11.42 -0.45
CA GLN A 32 0.26 11.73 -1.29
C GLN A 32 0.65 13.19 -1.09
N SER A 33 1.92 13.44 -0.81
CA SER A 33 2.52 14.76 -0.95
C SER A 33 3.21 14.81 -2.31
N LEU A 34 2.48 15.36 -3.29
CA LEU A 34 3.01 15.62 -4.62
C LEU A 34 3.90 16.86 -4.58
N SER A 35 5.13 16.75 -5.07
CA SER A 35 5.93 17.93 -5.39
C SER A 35 5.72 18.38 -6.84
N ILE A 36 5.54 17.46 -7.82
CA ILE A 36 5.39 17.78 -9.26
C ILE A 36 4.61 16.66 -10.02
N GLU A 37 3.71 17.09 -10.92
CA GLU A 37 3.05 16.50 -12.12
C GLU A 37 3.17 14.99 -12.56
N PRO A 38 2.26 14.46 -13.43
CA PRO A 38 1.27 13.43 -13.05
C PRO A 38 1.60 11.97 -13.43
N PHE A 39 2.87 11.60 -13.64
CA PHE A 39 3.18 10.32 -14.33
C PHE A 39 3.75 9.18 -13.46
N ASN A 40 3.70 9.28 -12.13
CA ASN A 40 4.29 8.27 -11.24
C ASN A 40 3.25 7.29 -10.68
N ILE A 41 3.29 6.03 -11.11
CA ILE A 41 2.42 4.99 -10.56
C ILE A 41 3.17 4.21 -9.49
N CYS A 42 2.49 3.86 -8.40
CA CYS A 42 2.97 2.86 -7.45
C CYS A 42 2.18 1.56 -7.54
N LEU A 43 2.85 0.45 -7.28
CA LEU A 43 2.19 -0.79 -6.92
C LEU A 43 2.18 -0.91 -5.41
N LEU A 44 0.99 -1.07 -4.84
CA LEU A 44 0.80 -1.49 -3.47
C LEU A 44 0.35 -2.95 -3.47
N THR A 45 0.94 -3.78 -2.63
CA THR A 45 0.53 -5.18 -2.45
C THR A 45 0.55 -5.56 -0.98
N GLN A 46 -0.28 -6.54 -0.63
CA GLN A 46 -0.21 -7.26 0.63
C GLN A 46 0.54 -8.58 0.45
N TYR A 47 1.31 -8.96 1.46
CA TYR A 47 1.86 -10.30 1.60
C TYR A 47 1.16 -11.04 2.74
N PHE A 48 0.72 -12.26 2.44
CA PHE A 48 -0.04 -13.11 3.34
C PHE A 48 0.87 -14.13 4.04
N ALA A 49 0.55 -14.51 5.28
CA ALA A 49 1.28 -15.55 6.02
C ALA A 49 0.38 -16.76 6.38
N PRO A 50 0.87 -18.01 6.27
CA PRO A 50 2.24 -18.42 5.93
C PRO A 50 2.66 -18.09 4.48
N PRO A 51 3.97 -17.93 4.20
CA PRO A 51 4.46 -17.42 2.92
C PRO A 51 4.11 -18.38 1.79
N GLY A 52 3.21 -17.97 0.91
CA GLY A 52 2.73 -18.79 -0.20
C GLY A 52 1.47 -18.29 -0.91
N GLY A 53 0.79 -17.27 -0.37
CA GLY A 53 -0.46 -16.75 -0.90
C GLY A 53 -0.32 -15.58 -1.88
N ARG A 54 -1.11 -15.64 -2.96
CA ARG A 54 -1.22 -14.74 -4.11
C ARG A 54 -1.26 -13.24 -3.73
N ALA A 55 -0.21 -12.50 -4.07
CA ALA A 55 -0.15 -11.04 -3.95
C ALA A 55 -1.10 -10.38 -4.97
N THR A 56 -2.12 -9.64 -4.50
CA THR A 56 -2.94 -8.79 -5.37
C THR A 56 -2.35 -7.39 -5.38
N PHE A 57 -1.96 -6.91 -6.56
CA PHE A 57 -1.43 -5.57 -6.72
C PHE A 57 -2.55 -4.57 -6.97
N ARG A 58 -2.53 -3.45 -6.25
CA ARG A 58 -3.28 -2.23 -6.61
C ARG A 58 -2.34 -1.20 -7.17
N ARG A 59 -2.78 -0.57 -8.26
CA ARG A 59 -2.10 0.61 -8.80
C ARG A 59 -2.58 1.83 -8.02
N VAL A 60 -1.62 2.62 -7.58
CA VAL A 60 -1.83 3.90 -6.94
C VAL A 60 -1.39 4.96 -7.94
N TYR A 61 -2.35 5.79 -8.35
CA TYR A 61 -2.11 6.88 -9.29
C TYR A 61 -1.85 8.17 -8.52
N PRO A 62 -1.10 9.13 -9.09
CA PRO A 62 -0.94 10.46 -8.54
C PRO A 62 -2.29 11.13 -8.35
N SER A 63 -2.53 11.70 -7.17
CA SER A 63 -3.73 12.45 -6.83
C SER A 63 -3.40 13.55 -5.83
N ASN A 64 -3.97 14.74 -6.05
CA ASN A 64 -3.92 15.83 -5.06
C ASN A 64 -4.85 15.57 -3.87
N GLU A 65 -5.74 14.58 -3.99
CA GLU A 65 -6.69 14.19 -2.95
C GLU A 65 -6.27 12.84 -2.33
N PRO A 66 -6.38 12.69 -0.99
CA PRO A 66 -6.18 11.41 -0.33
C PRO A 66 -7.05 10.32 -0.95
N THR A 67 -6.42 9.21 -1.33
CA THR A 67 -7.13 8.10 -1.97
C THR A 67 -7.31 6.96 -0.97
N ILE A 68 -8.55 6.51 -0.81
CA ILE A 68 -8.87 5.33 0.00
C ILE A 68 -8.72 4.09 -0.87
N ILE A 69 -7.93 3.13 -0.41
CA ILE A 69 -7.72 1.85 -1.09
C ILE A 69 -8.04 0.72 -0.12
N THR A 70 -8.98 -0.12 -0.54
CA THR A 70 -9.30 -1.36 0.15
C THR A 70 -8.50 -2.51 -0.46
N LEU A 71 -7.75 -3.20 0.39
CA LEU A 71 -7.05 -4.43 0.05
C LEU A 71 -7.65 -5.53 0.93
N PRO A 72 -8.85 -6.04 0.59
CA PRO A 72 -9.47 -7.08 1.39
C PRO A 72 -8.66 -8.37 1.28
N ILE A 73 -8.52 -9.06 2.40
CA ILE A 73 -8.06 -10.45 2.40
C ILE A 73 -9.10 -11.28 1.63
N PRO A 74 -8.71 -12.01 0.56
CA PRO A 74 -9.57 -12.97 -0.11
C PRO A 74 -10.26 -13.91 0.88
N GLU A 75 -11.53 -14.25 0.63
CA GLU A 75 -12.38 -14.98 1.58
C GLU A 75 -11.82 -16.38 1.90
N ASP A 76 -11.26 -17.06 0.89
CA ASP A 76 -10.58 -18.35 1.01
C ASP A 76 -9.36 -18.29 1.95
N LEU A 77 -8.57 -17.22 1.84
CA LEU A 77 -7.43 -16.99 2.73
C LEU A 77 -7.90 -16.66 4.15
N ARG A 78 -8.92 -15.80 4.27
CA ARG A 78 -9.50 -15.45 5.57
C ARG A 78 -10.08 -16.66 6.30
N ALA A 79 -10.82 -17.52 5.59
CA ALA A 79 -11.37 -18.76 6.12
C ALA A 79 -10.27 -19.75 6.57
N SER A 80 -9.09 -19.65 5.97
CA SER A 80 -7.91 -20.45 6.32
C SER A 80 -7.09 -19.85 7.48
N GLY A 81 -7.55 -18.77 8.12
CA GLY A 81 -6.83 -18.11 9.22
C GLY A 81 -5.59 -17.31 8.76
N ILE A 82 -5.48 -17.02 7.47
CA ILE A 82 -4.37 -16.27 6.90
C ILE A 82 -4.57 -14.79 7.19
N VAL A 83 -3.49 -14.16 7.67
CA VAL A 83 -3.45 -12.73 7.96
C VAL A 83 -2.46 -12.02 7.05
N VAL A 84 -2.74 -10.75 6.79
CA VAL A 84 -1.78 -9.85 6.12
C VAL A 84 -0.68 -9.53 7.12
N ARG A 85 0.58 -9.57 6.69
CA ARG A 85 1.72 -9.23 7.55
C ARG A 85 2.56 -8.07 7.06
N THR A 86 2.42 -7.71 5.79
CA THR A 86 3.33 -6.75 5.17
C THR A 86 2.66 -6.07 4.00
N LEU A 87 2.66 -4.74 4.01
CA LEU A 87 2.42 -3.96 2.82
C LEU A 87 3.73 -3.71 2.10
N GLN A 88 3.74 -3.87 0.79
CA GLN A 88 4.89 -3.52 -0.02
C GLN A 88 4.53 -2.50 -1.08
N ILE A 89 5.43 -1.55 -1.28
CA ILE A 89 5.32 -0.53 -2.30
C ILE A 89 6.53 -0.54 -3.22
N LYS A 90 6.28 -0.29 -4.51
CA LYS A 90 7.31 -0.13 -5.53
C LYS A 90 6.85 0.87 -6.59
N ARG A 91 7.78 1.68 -7.10
CA ARG A 91 7.54 2.53 -8.28
C ARG A 91 7.32 1.68 -9.52
N ARG A 92 6.32 2.03 -10.32
CA ARG A 92 6.02 1.39 -11.61
C ARG A 92 6.01 2.43 -12.72
N LEU A 93 6.98 2.29 -13.63
CA LEU A 93 7.27 3.14 -14.79
C LEU A 93 8.01 4.44 -14.41
N PRO A 94 9.25 4.63 -14.89
CA PRO A 94 10.06 5.80 -14.61
C PRO A 94 9.85 6.81 -15.74
N TYR A 95 8.74 7.56 -15.73
CA TYR A 95 8.67 8.68 -16.67
C TYR A 95 9.54 9.83 -16.17
N PHE A 96 9.59 10.10 -14.85
CA PHE A 96 10.52 11.04 -14.22
C PHE A 96 10.80 10.68 -12.74
N PRO A 97 12.04 10.82 -12.23
CA PRO A 97 12.30 10.77 -10.79
C PRO A 97 11.71 12.02 -10.13
N ALA A 98 10.46 11.96 -9.71
CA ALA A 98 9.87 13.00 -8.86
C ALA A 98 10.10 12.65 -7.38
N PRO A 99 10.48 13.61 -6.53
CA PRO A 99 10.45 13.42 -5.09
C PRO A 99 9.00 13.53 -4.64
N TRP A 100 8.26 12.42 -4.76
CA TRP A 100 6.92 12.28 -4.21
C TRP A 100 6.97 11.36 -3.01
N GLN A 101 6.18 11.70 -2.00
CA GLN A 101 6.08 10.96 -0.76
C GLN A 101 4.66 10.41 -0.62
N ILE A 102 4.57 9.17 -0.17
CA ILE A 102 3.31 8.53 0.18
C ILE A 102 3.32 8.26 1.67
N GLU A 103 2.33 8.79 2.37
CA GLU A 103 1.97 8.36 3.71
C GLU A 103 0.87 7.30 3.61
N ILE A 104 1.10 6.16 4.26
CA ILE A 104 0.11 5.10 4.38
C ILE A 104 -0.51 5.18 5.76
N GLN A 105 -1.84 5.18 5.81
CA GLN A 105 -2.61 5.12 7.04
C GLN A 105 -3.54 3.94 7.03
N VAL A 106 -3.78 3.35 8.20
CA VAL A 106 -4.69 2.22 8.41
C VAL A 106 -5.87 2.65 9.28
N PHE A 107 -7.04 2.08 9.00
CA PHE A 107 -8.24 2.24 9.82
C PHE A 107 -8.40 1.01 10.73
N TYR A 108 -8.44 1.22 12.05
CA TYR A 108 -8.71 0.20 13.07
C TYR A 108 -10.19 0.13 13.45
#